data_AF-A0A959IAH1-F1
#
_entry.id   AF-A0A959IAH1-F1
#
_cell.length_a   1.000
_cell.length_b   1.000
_cell.length_c   1.000
_cell.angle_alpha   90.00
_cell.angle_beta   90.00
_cell.angle_gamma   90.00
#
_symmetry.space_group_name_H-M   'P 1'
#
loop_
_entity.id
_entity.type
_entity.pdbx_description
1 polymer ?
#
loop_
_entity_poly.entity_id
_entity_poly.type
_entity_poly.pdbx_seq_one_letter_code
_entity_poly.pdbx_strand_id
1 'polypeptide(L)'
;MTSLATTAIELLLEAPFYAHLLGGLCRTFSAEKTKTMALAAGEGYFQLYLNPDFWEQGGEERKARLKHNLLHLVFRHPVEAGSFADRFLYDLAADLVVNQFLSEKERWPGAVTVEQFAGLGLQRGGSTHSYYEQLAAAGDSKELQALRARAGEVFEEHAWWSAFAEASSDGGQEVVRMNLDHLLRNARERAGTLAVGQLPGELQRLIATEPKQDLEIDWRRALRLFAGKSRETVLKSTIHHPSKRYGTTPGLRVKRRQHLLVGFDTSGSVDAADLAAFFRELFAIWRT
;
A
#
# COMPACT_ATOMS: atom_id res chain seq x y z
N MET A 1 26.15 -5.91 7.72
CA MET A 1 24.89 -5.79 6.95
C MET A 1 23.74 -5.66 7.93
N THR A 2 23.12 -4.50 8.05
CA THR A 2 21.93 -4.34 8.89
C THR A 2 20.74 -4.95 8.16
N SER A 3 20.29 -6.10 8.63
CA SER A 3 19.16 -6.82 8.04
C SER A 3 17.85 -6.05 8.24
N LEU A 4 16.83 -6.33 7.42
CA LEU A 4 15.46 -5.84 7.65
C LEU A 4 14.95 -6.18 9.05
N ALA A 5 15.32 -7.35 9.57
CA ALA A 5 14.97 -7.76 10.93
C ALA A 5 15.62 -6.83 11.98
N THR A 6 16.88 -6.45 11.80
CA THR A 6 17.57 -5.52 12.71
C THR A 6 16.89 -4.15 12.73
N THR A 7 16.59 -3.58 11.56
CA THR A 7 15.88 -2.30 11.46
C THR A 7 14.48 -2.37 12.06
N ALA A 8 13.75 -3.48 11.86
CA ALA A 8 12.44 -3.69 12.47
C ALA A 8 12.50 -3.79 14.01
N ILE A 9 13.55 -4.44 14.55
CA ILE A 9 13.78 -4.51 16.00
C ILE A 9 14.11 -3.13 16.58
N GLU A 10 14.97 -2.34 15.91
CA GLU A 10 15.30 -0.98 16.32
C GLU A 10 14.05 -0.09 16.33
N LEU A 11 13.23 -0.14 15.26
CA LEU A 11 11.93 0.52 15.20
C LEU A 11 10.99 0.05 16.32
N LEU A 12 11.00 -1.23 16.68
CA LEU A 12 10.16 -1.75 17.75
C LEU A 12 10.55 -1.18 19.11
N LEU A 13 11.84 -0.91 19.35
CA LEU A 13 12.34 -0.32 20.59
C LEU A 13 12.10 1.19 20.65
N GLU A 14 12.31 1.89 19.54
CA GLU A 14 12.27 3.36 19.48
C GLU A 14 10.85 3.90 19.22
N ALA A 15 10.10 3.23 18.35
CA ALA A 15 8.80 3.69 17.89
C ALA A 15 7.85 2.50 17.59
N PRO A 16 7.35 1.81 18.64
CA PRO A 16 6.64 0.53 18.51
C PRO A 16 5.46 0.53 17.54
N PHE A 17 4.71 1.64 17.46
CA PHE A 17 3.61 1.80 16.52
C PHE A 17 4.03 1.57 15.07
N TYR A 18 5.10 2.22 14.61
CA TYR A 18 5.58 2.06 13.24
C TYR A 18 6.13 0.65 12.99
N ALA A 19 6.73 0.02 14.00
CA ALA A 19 7.21 -1.35 13.89
C ALA A 19 6.06 -2.35 13.69
N HIS A 20 4.96 -2.19 14.43
CA HIS A 20 3.78 -3.03 14.26
C HIS A 20 3.06 -2.76 12.93
N LEU A 21 3.00 -1.50 12.49
CA LEU A 21 2.47 -1.15 11.17
C LEU A 21 3.30 -1.81 10.06
N LEU A 22 4.63 -1.70 10.13
CA LEU A 22 5.56 -2.38 9.21
C LEU A 22 5.38 -3.91 9.23
N GLY A 23 5.15 -4.48 10.42
CA GLY A 23 4.91 -5.91 10.61
C GLY A 23 3.66 -6.42 9.88
N GLY A 24 2.64 -5.56 9.71
CA GLY A 24 1.43 -5.87 8.97
C GLY A 24 1.57 -5.79 7.45
N LEU A 25 2.66 -5.18 6.93
CA LEU A 25 2.85 -5.00 5.49
C LEU A 25 3.51 -6.21 4.81
N CYS A 26 3.00 -6.55 3.63
CA CYS A 26 3.70 -7.39 2.67
C CYS A 26 4.93 -6.63 2.15
N ARG A 27 6.10 -7.28 2.19
CA ARG A 27 7.40 -6.68 1.86
C ARG A 27 8.12 -7.53 0.84
N THR A 28 8.66 -6.90 -0.19
CA THR A 28 9.37 -7.60 -1.26
C THR A 28 10.58 -6.79 -1.69
N PHE A 29 11.74 -7.43 -1.74
CA PHE A 29 12.94 -6.83 -2.29
C PHE A 29 12.87 -6.86 -3.82
N SER A 30 13.01 -5.70 -4.47
CA SER A 30 13.02 -5.61 -5.93
C SER A 30 13.72 -4.32 -6.38
N ALA A 31 14.83 -4.46 -7.12
CA ALA A 31 15.53 -3.33 -7.72
C ALA A 31 14.79 -2.74 -8.94
N GLU A 32 13.88 -3.51 -9.55
CA GLU A 32 13.13 -3.10 -10.74
C GLU A 32 11.94 -2.19 -10.41
N LYS A 33 11.39 -2.31 -9.20
CA LYS A 33 10.14 -1.64 -8.80
C LYS A 33 10.34 -0.25 -8.22
N THR A 34 11.52 0.02 -7.68
CA THR A 34 11.86 1.30 -7.06
C THR A 34 13.37 1.47 -6.96
N LYS A 35 13.85 2.72 -6.93
CA LYS A 35 15.26 3.05 -6.66
C LYS A 35 15.58 3.03 -5.16
N THR A 36 14.57 3.19 -4.31
CA THR A 36 14.75 3.26 -2.85
C THR A 36 13.73 2.37 -2.14
N MET A 37 12.51 2.86 -1.94
CA MET A 37 11.36 2.10 -1.49
C MET A 37 10.09 2.74 -2.03
N ALA A 38 9.03 1.95 -2.18
CA ALA A 38 7.76 2.47 -2.67
C ALA A 38 6.57 1.66 -2.13
N LEU A 39 5.47 2.36 -1.86
CA LEU A 39 4.19 1.76 -1.52
C LEU A 39 3.36 1.55 -2.78
N ALA A 40 2.96 0.30 -3.01
CA ALA A 40 2.15 -0.10 -4.15
C ALA A 40 0.87 -0.81 -3.71
N ALA A 41 -0.15 -0.71 -4.56
CA ALA A 41 -1.37 -1.48 -4.41
C ALA A 41 -1.09 -2.93 -4.84
N GLY A 42 -1.22 -3.86 -3.90
CA GLY A 42 -1.36 -5.28 -4.19
C GLY A 42 -2.81 -5.64 -4.51
N GLU A 43 -3.12 -6.93 -4.54
CA GLU A 43 -4.49 -7.42 -4.75
C GLU A 43 -5.31 -7.33 -3.46
N GLY A 44 -5.76 -6.13 -3.11
CA GLY A 44 -6.55 -5.88 -1.90
C GLY A 44 -5.70 -5.64 -0.64
N TYR A 45 -4.39 -5.47 -0.78
CA TYR A 45 -3.46 -5.20 0.32
C TYR A 45 -2.39 -4.19 -0.08
N PHE A 46 -1.64 -3.67 0.90
CA PHE A 46 -0.49 -2.80 0.65
C PHE A 46 0.79 -3.61 0.51
N GLN A 47 1.52 -3.36 -0.58
CA GLN A 47 2.83 -3.93 -0.84
C GLN A 47 3.90 -2.85 -0.66
N LEU A 48 4.88 -3.10 0.19
CA LEU A 48 6.09 -2.29 0.30
C LEU A 48 7.20 -2.93 -0.54
N TYR A 49 7.65 -2.24 -1.58
CA TYR A 49 8.84 -2.62 -2.33
C TYR A 49 10.07 -1.98 -1.71
N LEU A 50 11.13 -2.77 -1.55
CA LEU A 50 12.41 -2.32 -1.01
C LEU A 50 13.49 -2.57 -2.07
N ASN A 51 14.23 -1.54 -2.46
CA ASN A 51 15.38 -1.73 -3.33
C ASN A 51 16.53 -2.37 -2.52
N PRO A 52 17.09 -3.52 -2.94
CA PRO A 52 18.11 -4.24 -2.17
C PRO A 52 19.42 -3.44 -2.02
N ASP A 53 19.87 -2.76 -3.08
CA ASP A 53 21.12 -1.99 -3.06
C ASP A 53 21.00 -0.79 -2.11
N PHE A 54 19.89 -0.05 -2.22
CA PHE A 54 19.59 1.04 -1.30
C PHE A 54 19.41 0.53 0.14
N TRP A 55 18.79 -0.64 0.33
CA TRP A 55 18.59 -1.20 1.67
C TRP A 55 19.91 -1.54 2.37
N GLU A 56 20.92 -1.98 1.63
CA GLU A 56 22.25 -2.28 2.17
C GLU A 56 23.07 -1.01 2.44
N GLN A 57 22.98 -0.01 1.55
CA GLN A 57 23.86 1.16 1.55
C GLN A 57 23.25 2.39 2.25
N GLY A 58 21.93 2.43 2.43
CA GLY A 58 21.18 3.61 2.83
C GLY A 58 21.34 4.09 4.27
N GLY A 59 22.14 3.42 5.11
CA GLY A 59 22.49 3.88 6.47
C GLY A 59 21.28 4.33 7.31
N GLU A 60 21.34 5.57 7.81
CA GLU A 60 20.26 6.24 8.55
C GLU A 60 19.10 6.72 7.64
N GLU A 61 19.39 7.13 6.40
CA GLU A 61 18.38 7.55 5.42
C GLU A 61 17.33 6.46 5.17
N ARG A 62 17.76 5.19 5.20
CA ARG A 62 16.85 4.04 5.10
C ARG A 62 15.75 4.05 6.17
N LYS A 63 16.08 4.33 7.44
CA LYS A 63 15.08 4.39 8.52
C LYS A 63 14.13 5.55 8.31
N ALA A 64 14.66 6.69 7.90
CA ALA A 64 13.89 7.90 7.66
C ALA A 64 12.89 7.74 6.52
N ARG A 65 13.32 7.22 5.37
CA ARG A 65 12.43 6.92 4.24
C ARG A 65 11.40 5.85 4.58
N LEU A 66 11.77 4.86 5.38
CA LEU A 66 10.81 3.86 5.85
C LEU A 66 9.73 4.49 6.72
N LYS A 67 10.12 5.32 7.69
CA LYS A 67 9.18 6.06 8.53
C LYS A 67 8.30 7.02 7.71
N HIS A 68 8.88 7.69 6.71
CA HIS A 68 8.16 8.52 5.74
C HIS A 68 7.07 7.73 5.02
N ASN A 69 7.40 6.59 4.41
CA ASN A 69 6.41 5.74 3.74
C ASN A 69 5.31 5.26 4.71
N LEU A 70 5.67 4.84 5.91
CA LEU A 70 4.68 4.44 6.93
C LEU A 70 3.77 5.61 7.35
N LEU A 71 4.29 6.83 7.41
CA LEU A 71 3.48 8.03 7.67
C LEU A 71 2.48 8.28 6.54
N HIS A 72 2.84 8.10 5.26
CA HIS A 72 1.86 8.19 4.16
C HIS A 72 0.67 7.25 4.34
N LEU A 73 0.87 6.06 4.92
CA LEU A 73 -0.23 5.15 5.26
C LEU A 73 -1.11 5.72 6.38
N VAL A 74 -0.51 6.29 7.43
CA VAL A 74 -1.25 6.92 8.54
C VAL A 74 -2.09 8.10 8.04
N PHE A 75 -1.54 8.90 7.12
CA PHE A 75 -2.23 10.01 6.47
C PHE A 75 -3.15 9.58 5.32
N ARG A 76 -3.23 8.28 5.01
CA ARG A 76 -4.07 7.72 3.92
C ARG A 76 -3.75 8.28 2.54
N HIS A 77 -2.57 8.87 2.34
CA HIS A 77 -2.18 9.52 1.09
C HIS A 77 -2.29 8.61 -0.15
N PRO A 78 -1.84 7.34 -0.14
CA PRO A 78 -1.93 6.50 -1.33
C PRO A 78 -3.37 6.26 -1.81
N VAL A 79 -4.34 6.14 -0.90
CA VAL A 79 -5.75 5.83 -1.22
C VAL A 79 -6.60 7.07 -1.52
N GLU A 80 -6.10 8.25 -1.17
CA GLU A 80 -6.73 9.54 -1.44
C GLU A 80 -6.23 10.18 -2.73
N ALA A 81 -5.07 9.77 -3.23
CA ALA A 81 -4.40 10.40 -4.37
C ALA A 81 -5.26 10.51 -5.64
N GLY A 82 -6.18 9.58 -5.87
CA GLY A 82 -7.12 9.62 -6.99
C GLY A 82 -8.18 10.72 -6.91
N SER A 83 -8.31 11.40 -5.77
CA SER A 83 -9.31 12.47 -5.55
C SER A 83 -8.83 13.84 -6.02
N PHE A 84 -7.57 13.95 -6.44
CA PHE A 84 -6.92 15.20 -6.80
C PHE A 84 -6.54 15.19 -8.28
N ALA A 85 -6.79 16.31 -8.97
CA ALA A 85 -6.60 16.41 -10.41
C ALA A 85 -5.11 16.53 -10.80
N ASP A 86 -4.34 17.36 -10.09
CA ASP A 86 -2.92 17.56 -10.36
C ASP A 86 -2.07 16.66 -9.47
N ARG A 87 -1.53 15.60 -10.09
CA ARG A 87 -0.78 14.59 -9.35
C ARG A 87 0.47 15.14 -8.68
N PHE A 88 1.21 15.99 -9.38
CA PHE A 88 2.45 16.58 -8.88
C PHE A 88 2.18 17.45 -7.65
N LEU A 89 1.14 18.27 -7.68
CA LEU A 89 0.78 19.11 -6.55
C LEU A 89 0.34 18.27 -5.35
N TYR A 90 -0.36 17.16 -5.58
CA TYR A 90 -0.75 16.25 -4.53
C TYR A 90 0.45 15.55 -3.88
N ASP A 91 1.39 15.04 -4.68
CA ASP A 91 2.60 14.40 -4.19
C ASP A 91 3.44 15.36 -3.35
N LEU A 92 3.62 16.60 -3.83
CA LEU A 92 4.30 17.65 -3.08
C LEU A 92 3.55 17.97 -1.77
N ALA A 93 2.24 18.17 -1.82
CA ALA A 93 1.44 18.48 -0.63
C ALA A 93 1.52 17.36 0.41
N ALA A 94 1.46 16.10 -0.01
CA ALA A 94 1.55 14.94 0.86
C ALA A 94 2.91 14.86 1.57
N ASP A 95 4.01 15.09 0.85
CA ASP A 95 5.36 15.12 1.42
C ASP A 95 5.57 16.30 2.35
N LEU A 96 5.04 17.48 2.00
CA LEU A 96 5.10 18.65 2.88
C LEU A 96 4.42 18.36 4.22
N VAL A 97 3.32 17.59 4.26
CA VAL A 97 2.73 17.13 5.52
C VAL A 97 3.62 16.12 6.22
N VAL A 98 3.98 15.02 5.56
CA VAL A 98 4.68 13.88 6.18
C VAL A 98 6.06 14.28 6.72
N ASN A 99 6.82 15.07 5.96
CA ASN A 99 8.18 15.46 6.34
C ASN A 99 8.23 16.37 7.57
N GLN A 100 7.09 16.94 8.01
CA GLN A 100 6.99 17.67 9.28
C GLN A 100 7.02 16.74 10.50
N PHE A 101 6.74 15.45 10.33
CA PHE A 101 6.77 14.43 11.39
C PHE A 101 8.12 13.70 11.48
N LEU A 102 9.07 14.08 10.64
CA LEU A 102 10.47 13.65 10.71
C LEU A 102 11.32 14.75 11.35
N SER A 103 12.17 14.38 12.30
CA SER A 103 13.14 15.31 12.87
C SER A 103 14.14 15.77 11.81
N GLU A 104 14.74 16.95 12.02
CA GLU A 104 15.74 17.50 11.09
C GLU A 104 16.94 16.57 10.89
N LYS A 105 17.30 15.77 11.90
CA LYS A 105 18.39 14.80 11.83
C LYS A 105 18.00 13.52 11.09
N GLU A 106 16.72 13.18 11.07
CA GLU A 106 16.21 12.02 10.32
C GLU A 106 16.05 12.34 8.83
N ARG A 107 15.68 13.57 8.47
CA ARG A 107 15.44 13.93 7.07
C ARG A 107 16.68 13.74 6.19
N TRP A 108 16.49 13.15 5.02
CA TRP A 108 17.55 13.00 4.02
C TRP A 108 17.72 14.27 3.19
N PRO A 109 18.87 14.50 2.54
CA PRO A 109 19.16 15.74 1.82
C PRO A 109 18.16 16.13 0.71
N GLY A 110 17.39 15.17 0.20
CA GLY A 110 16.39 15.37 -0.85
C GLY A 110 14.94 15.53 -0.35
N ALA A 111 14.69 15.47 0.96
CA ALA A 111 13.34 15.60 1.50
C ALA A 111 12.80 17.02 1.27
N VAL A 112 11.60 17.14 0.67
CA VAL A 112 10.95 18.44 0.48
C VAL A 112 10.40 18.97 1.80
N THR A 113 10.53 20.27 2.06
CA THR A 113 10.08 20.88 3.31
C THR A 113 9.34 22.19 3.07
N VAL A 114 8.48 22.57 4.01
CA VAL A 114 7.67 23.81 3.93
C VAL A 114 8.56 25.04 3.79
N GLU A 115 9.74 25.04 4.42
CA GLU A 115 10.69 26.15 4.41
C GLU A 115 11.24 26.44 3.00
N GLN A 116 11.33 25.43 2.13
CA GLN A 116 11.76 25.60 0.73
C GLN A 116 10.77 26.45 -0.09
N PHE A 117 9.53 26.57 0.39
CA PHE A 117 8.44 27.31 -0.25
C PHE A 117 7.99 28.52 0.59
N ALA A 118 8.87 29.07 1.44
CA ALA A 118 8.55 30.21 2.31
C ALA A 118 7.97 31.41 1.54
N GLY A 119 8.36 31.61 0.27
CA GLY A 119 7.83 32.65 -0.61
C GLY A 119 6.33 32.51 -0.95
N LEU A 120 5.76 31.32 -0.76
CA LEU A 120 4.34 31.03 -0.99
C LEU A 120 3.49 31.22 0.28
N GLY A 121 4.09 31.59 1.42
CA GLY A 121 3.36 31.82 2.67
C GLY A 121 2.79 30.57 3.32
N LEU A 122 3.30 29.38 2.96
CA LEU A 122 2.85 28.11 3.54
C LEU A 122 3.15 28.07 5.05
N GLN A 123 2.14 27.75 5.86
CA GLN A 123 2.29 27.57 7.31
C GLN A 123 2.49 26.10 7.67
N ARG A 124 3.30 25.82 8.70
CA ARG A 124 3.45 24.47 9.26
C ARG A 124 2.13 23.97 9.87
N GLY A 125 1.91 22.66 9.84
CA GLY A 125 0.69 22.01 10.33
C GLY A 125 -0.53 22.18 9.42
N GLY A 126 -0.33 22.59 8.16
CA GLY A 126 -1.39 22.57 7.15
C GLY A 126 -1.75 21.14 6.74
N SER A 127 -3.00 20.93 6.34
CA SER A 127 -3.44 19.64 5.77
C SER A 127 -2.98 19.49 4.32
N THR A 128 -2.98 18.25 3.82
CA THR A 128 -2.65 17.93 2.42
C THR A 128 -3.54 18.71 1.45
N HIS A 129 -4.84 18.82 1.74
CA HIS A 129 -5.77 19.63 0.94
C HIS A 129 -5.42 21.11 0.96
N SER A 130 -5.11 21.66 2.15
CA SER A 130 -4.75 23.08 2.31
C SER A 130 -3.47 23.42 1.54
N TYR A 131 -2.45 22.57 1.60
CA TYR A 131 -1.24 22.76 0.80
C TYR A 131 -1.52 22.60 -0.68
N TYR A 132 -2.31 21.60 -1.10
CA TYR A 132 -2.68 21.42 -2.50
C TYR A 132 -3.34 22.68 -3.08
N GLU A 133 -4.31 23.28 -2.37
CA GLU A 133 -4.98 24.50 -2.80
C GLU A 133 -4.05 25.71 -2.88
N GLN A 134 -3.18 25.90 -1.88
CA GLN A 134 -2.21 26.99 -1.88
C GLN A 134 -1.17 26.85 -3.00
N LEU A 135 -0.70 25.63 -3.27
CA LEU A 135 0.22 25.35 -4.36
C LEU A 135 -0.45 25.53 -5.73
N ALA A 136 -1.72 25.12 -5.87
CA ALA A 136 -2.49 25.36 -7.08
C ALA A 136 -2.72 26.86 -7.33
N ALA A 137 -3.01 27.63 -6.28
CA ALA A 137 -3.18 29.08 -6.35
C ALA A 137 -1.87 29.81 -6.66
N ALA A 138 -0.72 29.28 -6.23
CA ALA A 138 0.59 29.81 -6.57
C ALA A 138 0.95 29.66 -8.06
N GLY A 139 0.26 28.78 -8.79
CA GLY A 139 0.43 28.57 -10.21
C GLY A 139 1.87 28.19 -10.59
N ASP A 140 2.39 28.84 -11.63
CA ASP A 140 3.72 28.56 -12.19
C ASP A 140 4.84 29.37 -11.51
N SER A 141 4.94 29.27 -10.18
CA SER A 141 6.08 29.84 -9.45
C SER A 141 7.40 29.21 -9.92
N LYS A 142 8.50 29.95 -9.85
CA LYS A 142 9.82 29.45 -10.28
C LYS A 142 10.25 28.20 -9.51
N GLU A 143 9.93 28.16 -8.23
CA GLU A 143 10.19 27.05 -7.32
C GLU A 143 9.41 25.80 -7.75
N LEU A 144 8.12 25.96 -8.07
CA LEU A 144 7.26 24.87 -8.52
C LEU A 144 7.67 24.34 -9.90
N GLN A 145 8.03 25.23 -10.83
CA GLN A 145 8.53 24.82 -12.15
C GLN A 145 9.83 24.01 -12.05
N ALA A 146 10.78 24.47 -11.23
CA ALA A 146 12.06 23.78 -11.02
C ALA A 146 11.86 22.39 -10.41
N LEU A 147 10.94 22.26 -9.44
CA LEU A 147 10.64 20.96 -8.83
C LEU A 147 9.86 20.05 -9.78
N ARG A 148 8.89 20.59 -10.53
CA ARG A 148 8.08 19.85 -11.50
C ARG A 148 8.94 19.19 -12.57
N ALA A 149 10.01 19.86 -13.02
CA ALA A 149 10.97 19.30 -13.97
C ALA A 149 11.70 18.04 -13.44
N ARG A 150 11.76 17.86 -12.12
CA ARG A 150 12.43 16.73 -11.45
C ARG A 150 11.46 15.84 -10.69
N ALA A 151 10.15 15.99 -10.90
CA ALA A 151 9.10 15.32 -10.12
C ALA A 151 9.26 13.78 -10.10
N GLY A 152 9.60 13.17 -11.24
CA GLY A 152 9.80 11.72 -11.32
C GLY A 152 11.02 11.20 -10.57
N GLU A 153 11.97 12.06 -10.20
CA GLU A 153 13.09 11.70 -9.32
C GLU A 153 12.74 11.92 -7.85
N VAL A 154 12.10 13.05 -7.54
CA VAL A 154 11.79 13.47 -6.17
C VAL A 154 10.68 12.61 -5.57
N PHE A 155 9.62 12.37 -6.32
CA PHE A 155 8.42 11.64 -5.88
C PHE A 155 8.36 10.22 -6.46
N GLU A 156 9.51 9.61 -6.73
CA GLU A 156 9.59 8.24 -7.28
C GLU A 156 8.86 7.22 -6.39
N GLU A 157 8.94 7.41 -5.07
CA GLU A 157 8.28 6.54 -4.08
C GLU A 157 6.75 6.51 -4.21
N HIS A 158 6.17 7.54 -4.85
CA HIS A 158 4.73 7.70 -5.05
C HIS A 158 4.23 7.15 -6.39
N ALA A 159 5.14 6.68 -7.26
CA ALA A 159 4.83 6.27 -8.63
C ALA A 159 3.70 5.24 -8.73
N TRP A 160 3.54 4.39 -7.70
CA TRP A 160 2.55 3.32 -7.66
C TRP A 160 1.20 3.73 -7.06
N TRP A 161 1.04 4.97 -6.58
CA TRP A 161 -0.22 5.39 -5.97
C TRP A 161 -1.36 5.53 -7.00
N SER A 162 -1.04 5.77 -8.28
CA SER A 162 -2.05 5.78 -9.35
C SER A 162 -2.80 4.46 -9.44
N ALA A 163 -2.14 3.33 -9.15
CA ALA A 163 -2.77 2.02 -9.14
C ALA A 163 -3.88 1.89 -8.09
N PHE A 164 -3.78 2.65 -6.97
CA PHE A 164 -4.86 2.71 -5.98
C PHE A 164 -6.07 3.44 -6.53
N ALA A 165 -5.86 4.49 -7.34
CA ALA A 165 -6.93 5.17 -8.06
C ALA A 165 -7.51 4.29 -9.18
N GLU A 166 -6.68 3.55 -9.93
CA GLU A 166 -7.15 2.70 -11.03
C GLU A 166 -7.90 1.43 -10.56
N ALA A 167 -7.72 1.02 -9.30
CA ALA A 167 -8.54 -0.01 -8.66
C ALA A 167 -10.04 0.35 -8.53
N SER A 168 -10.44 1.53 -9.03
CA SER A 168 -11.80 2.12 -9.00
C SER A 168 -12.91 1.29 -9.64
N SER A 169 -12.62 0.27 -10.45
CA SER A 169 -13.68 -0.31 -11.28
C SER A 169 -14.64 -1.27 -10.57
N ASP A 170 -14.31 -1.89 -9.42
CA ASP A 170 -15.22 -2.89 -8.82
C ASP A 170 -14.84 -3.36 -7.40
N GLY A 171 -15.12 -2.58 -6.34
CA GLY A 171 -14.95 -2.99 -4.94
C GLY A 171 -13.50 -3.15 -4.42
N GLY A 172 -12.50 -3.17 -5.31
CA GLY A 172 -11.08 -3.30 -4.94
C GLY A 172 -10.55 -2.16 -4.08
N GLN A 173 -10.94 -0.91 -4.39
CA GLN A 173 -10.57 0.25 -3.55
C GLN A 173 -11.10 0.13 -2.12
N GLU A 174 -12.33 -0.34 -1.96
CA GLU A 174 -12.93 -0.50 -0.64
C GLU A 174 -12.21 -1.57 0.17
N VAL A 175 -11.87 -2.69 -0.47
CA VAL A 175 -11.04 -3.74 0.15
C VAL A 175 -9.69 -3.17 0.61
N VAL A 176 -9.02 -2.37 -0.21
CA VAL A 176 -7.74 -1.76 0.16
C VAL A 176 -7.90 -0.75 1.31
N ARG A 177 -8.96 0.06 1.32
CA ARG A 177 -9.25 1.00 2.41
C ARG A 177 -9.53 0.28 3.72
N MET A 178 -10.36 -0.77 3.70
CA MET A 178 -10.60 -1.61 4.87
C MET A 178 -9.33 -2.33 5.35
N ASN A 179 -8.48 -2.78 4.41
CA ASN A 179 -7.18 -3.35 4.77
C ASN A 179 -6.30 -2.30 5.47
N LEU A 180 -6.26 -1.06 4.99
CA LEU A 180 -5.54 0.03 5.66
C LEU A 180 -6.06 0.27 7.08
N ASP A 181 -7.38 0.33 7.25
CA ASP A 181 -8.02 0.51 8.55
C ASP A 181 -7.65 -0.61 9.53
N HIS A 182 -7.67 -1.85 9.04
CA HIS A 182 -7.26 -3.02 9.80
C HIS A 182 -5.77 -2.97 10.19
N LEU A 183 -4.90 -2.56 9.26
CA LEU A 183 -3.46 -2.39 9.52
C LEU A 183 -3.21 -1.34 10.62
N LEU A 184 -3.85 -0.18 10.53
CA LEU A 184 -3.71 0.90 11.51
C LEU A 184 -4.27 0.50 12.88
N ARG A 185 -5.44 -0.16 12.92
CA ARG A 185 -6.05 -0.68 14.16
C ARG A 185 -5.15 -1.71 14.83
N ASN A 186 -4.69 -2.71 14.09
CA ASN A 186 -3.80 -3.75 14.63
C ASN A 186 -2.48 -3.16 15.13
N ALA A 187 -1.91 -2.19 14.40
CA ALA A 187 -0.68 -1.53 14.81
C ALA A 187 -0.87 -0.75 16.12
N ARG A 188 -2.00 -0.03 16.26
CA ARG A 188 -2.41 0.69 17.48
C ARG A 188 -2.57 -0.26 18.66
N GLU A 189 -3.32 -1.35 18.48
CA GLU A 189 -3.60 -2.33 19.54
C GLU A 189 -2.32 -3.03 20.03
N ARG A 190 -1.46 -3.45 19.09
CA ARG A 190 -0.19 -4.12 19.44
C ARG A 190 0.82 -3.19 20.09
N ALA A 191 0.89 -1.93 19.65
CA ALA A 191 1.78 -0.95 20.25
C ALA A 191 1.38 -0.59 21.69
N GLY A 192 0.10 -0.71 22.01
CA GLY A 192 -0.44 -0.36 23.32
C GLY A 192 -0.59 1.14 23.54
N THR A 193 -1.33 1.50 24.58
CA THR A 193 -1.73 2.90 24.86
C THR A 193 -0.53 3.82 25.14
N LEU A 194 0.50 3.32 25.81
CA LEU A 194 1.69 4.10 26.15
C LEU A 194 2.46 4.55 24.90
N ALA A 195 2.74 3.62 23.98
CA ALA A 195 3.49 3.93 22.75
C ALA A 195 2.67 4.83 21.81
N VAL A 196 1.35 4.60 21.71
CA VAL A 196 0.46 5.48 20.92
C VAL A 196 0.40 6.88 21.52
N GLY A 197 0.41 7.01 22.85
CA GLY A 197 0.45 8.31 23.55
C GLY A 197 1.72 9.12 23.34
N GLN A 198 2.83 8.48 22.91
CA GLN A 198 4.09 9.15 22.57
C GLN A 198 4.11 9.72 21.14
N LEU A 199 3.16 9.34 20.28
CA LEU A 199 3.07 9.88 18.93
C LEU A 199 2.65 11.36 18.96
N PRO A 200 3.03 12.18 17.96
CA PRO A 200 2.47 13.52 17.79
C PRO A 200 0.94 13.51 17.79
N GLY A 201 0.33 14.50 18.44
CA GLY A 201 -1.13 14.53 18.68
C GLY A 201 -2.00 14.46 17.43
N GLU A 202 -1.48 14.92 16.29
CA GLU A 202 -2.17 14.77 15.00
C GLU A 202 -2.25 13.31 14.53
N LEU A 203 -1.15 12.56 14.64
CA LEU A 203 -1.14 11.13 14.33
C LEU A 203 -2.07 10.37 15.28
N GLN A 204 -2.08 10.73 16.56
CA GLN A 204 -3.01 10.14 17.53
C GLN A 204 -4.47 10.31 17.09
N ARG A 205 -4.86 11.51 16.61
CA ARG A 205 -6.21 11.77 16.10
C ARG A 205 -6.53 10.94 14.86
N LEU A 206 -5.60 10.85 13.92
CA LEU A 206 -5.78 10.07 12.69
C LEU A 206 -5.95 8.57 12.99
N ILE A 207 -5.14 8.03 13.89
CA ILE A 207 -5.15 6.61 14.28
C ILE A 207 -6.33 6.29 15.22
N ALA A 208 -6.83 7.26 15.98
CA ALA A 208 -8.01 7.10 16.82
C ALA A 208 -9.32 7.16 16.03
N THR A 209 -9.29 7.66 14.79
CA THR A 209 -10.49 7.72 13.95
C THR A 209 -10.89 6.30 13.56
N GLU A 210 -11.91 5.77 14.23
CA GLU A 210 -12.55 4.51 13.81
C GLU A 210 -13.23 4.71 12.45
N PRO A 211 -13.18 3.71 11.56
CA PRO A 211 -13.86 3.78 10.28
C PRO A 211 -15.35 4.08 10.45
N LYS A 212 -15.88 4.95 9.59
CA LYS A 212 -17.30 5.26 9.53
C LYS A 212 -18.03 4.03 9.00
N GLN A 213 -18.59 3.26 9.94
CA GLN A 213 -19.34 2.02 9.73
C GLN A 213 -18.48 0.88 9.16
N ASP A 214 -18.74 -0.34 9.66
CA ASP A 214 -18.33 -1.55 8.95
C ASP A 214 -19.04 -1.53 7.60
N LEU A 215 -18.36 -1.04 6.56
CA LEU A 215 -18.82 -1.21 5.20
C LEU A 215 -18.88 -2.73 5.00
N GLU A 216 -20.10 -3.27 4.94
CA GLU A 216 -20.34 -4.67 4.60
C GLU A 216 -19.91 -4.90 3.15
N ILE A 217 -18.60 -5.07 2.92
CA ILE A 217 -18.11 -5.59 1.66
C ILE A 217 -18.71 -6.99 1.50
N ASP A 218 -19.25 -7.27 0.32
CA ASP A 218 -19.56 -8.64 -0.08
C ASP A 218 -18.24 -9.43 -0.20
N TRP A 219 -17.77 -9.97 0.92
CA TRP A 219 -16.52 -10.73 1.00
C TRP A 219 -16.56 -11.97 0.09
N ARG A 220 -17.76 -12.48 -0.24
CA ARG A 220 -17.90 -13.61 -1.18
C ARG A 220 -17.53 -13.15 -2.59
N ARG A 221 -17.98 -11.96 -2.99
CA ARG A 221 -17.55 -11.36 -4.27
C ARG A 221 -16.05 -11.11 -4.28
N ALA A 222 -15.49 -10.52 -3.22
CA ALA A 222 -14.05 -10.27 -3.12
C ALA A 222 -13.24 -11.59 -3.24
N LEU A 223 -13.66 -12.63 -2.53
CA LEU A 223 -13.04 -13.96 -2.58
C LEU A 223 -13.12 -14.59 -3.97
N ARG A 224 -14.27 -14.48 -4.66
CA ARG A 224 -14.43 -14.96 -6.04
C ARG A 224 -13.54 -14.23 -7.03
N LEU A 225 -13.41 -12.90 -6.90
CA LEU A 225 -12.53 -12.11 -7.75
C LEU A 225 -11.06 -12.52 -7.54
N PHE A 226 -10.65 -12.66 -6.28
CA PHE A 226 -9.31 -13.15 -5.92
C PHE A 226 -9.04 -14.55 -6.49
N ALA A 227 -9.94 -15.51 -6.24
CA ALA A 227 -9.82 -16.87 -6.77
C ALA A 227 -9.83 -16.90 -8.30
N GLY A 228 -10.62 -16.01 -8.93
CA GLY A 228 -10.72 -15.87 -10.37
C GLY A 228 -9.40 -15.50 -11.05
N LYS A 229 -8.58 -14.65 -10.40
CA LYS A 229 -7.28 -14.25 -10.93
C LYS A 229 -6.23 -15.37 -10.91
N SER A 230 -6.35 -16.31 -9.98
CA SER A 230 -5.49 -17.50 -9.88
C SER A 230 -5.82 -18.59 -10.92
N ARG A 231 -6.77 -18.34 -11.83
CA ARG A 231 -7.19 -19.32 -12.84
C ARG A 231 -6.19 -19.36 -14.01
N GLU A 232 -5.47 -20.46 -14.10
CA GLU A 232 -4.63 -20.77 -15.25
C GLU A 232 -5.40 -21.64 -16.25
N THR A 233 -5.40 -21.25 -17.53
CA THR A 233 -5.97 -22.07 -18.61
C THR A 233 -4.86 -22.85 -19.30
N VAL A 234 -4.85 -24.16 -19.10
CA VAL A 234 -3.88 -25.07 -19.71
C VAL A 234 -4.54 -25.84 -20.85
N LEU A 235 -3.97 -25.73 -22.05
CA LEU A 235 -4.38 -26.54 -23.20
C LEU A 235 -3.65 -27.88 -23.15
N LYS A 236 -4.40 -28.99 -23.11
CA LYS A 236 -3.84 -30.33 -23.21
C LYS A 236 -4.34 -31.01 -24.48
N SER A 237 -3.42 -31.49 -25.31
CA SER A 237 -3.79 -32.31 -26.47
C SER A 237 -4.39 -33.64 -26.01
N THR A 238 -5.48 -34.04 -26.64
CA THR A 238 -6.11 -35.34 -26.46
C THR A 238 -5.82 -36.22 -27.67
N ILE A 239 -5.50 -37.47 -27.37
CA ILE A 239 -5.36 -38.50 -28.39
C ILE A 239 -6.79 -38.93 -28.75
N HIS A 240 -7.23 -38.61 -29.96
CA HIS A 240 -8.47 -39.13 -30.54
C HIS A 240 -8.14 -40.14 -31.64
N HIS A 241 -9.11 -41.00 -31.94
CA HIS A 241 -8.97 -41.95 -33.06
C HIS A 241 -8.73 -41.17 -34.37
N PRO A 242 -7.70 -41.54 -35.16
CA PRO A 242 -7.38 -40.85 -36.40
C PRO A 242 -8.54 -40.85 -37.41
N SER A 243 -8.81 -39.68 -38.00
CA SER A 243 -9.78 -39.54 -39.09
C SER A 243 -9.15 -40.04 -40.40
N LYS A 244 -9.80 -41.02 -41.03
CA LYS A 244 -9.35 -41.59 -42.32
C LYS A 244 -9.43 -40.60 -43.48
N ARG A 245 -10.21 -39.51 -43.34
CA ARG A 245 -10.49 -38.54 -44.43
C ARG A 245 -9.57 -37.32 -44.42
N TYR A 246 -9.10 -36.91 -43.25
CA TYR A 246 -8.44 -35.60 -43.09
C TYR A 246 -7.03 -35.64 -42.48
N GLY A 247 -6.54 -36.79 -41.99
CA GLY A 247 -5.23 -36.86 -41.30
C GLY A 247 -5.24 -36.04 -40.02
N THR A 248 -5.45 -36.67 -38.87
CA THR A 248 -5.88 -35.96 -37.65
C THR A 248 -4.89 -34.93 -37.09
N THR A 249 -5.43 -33.78 -36.72
CA THR A 249 -4.88 -32.87 -35.71
C THR A 249 -5.39 -33.31 -34.32
N PRO A 250 -4.55 -33.37 -33.27
CA PRO A 250 -5.00 -33.73 -31.92
C PRO A 250 -6.16 -32.85 -31.45
N GLY A 251 -7.13 -33.43 -30.75
CA GLY A 251 -8.17 -32.64 -30.09
C GLY A 251 -7.55 -31.77 -29.00
N LEU A 252 -8.09 -30.58 -28.77
CA LEU A 252 -7.66 -29.72 -27.67
C LEU A 252 -8.65 -29.84 -26.53
N ARG A 253 -8.18 -30.30 -25.36
CA ARG A 253 -8.94 -30.23 -24.11
C ARG A 253 -8.43 -29.07 -23.29
N VAL A 254 -9.29 -28.08 -23.12
CA VAL A 254 -9.06 -26.96 -22.21
C VAL A 254 -9.21 -27.47 -20.77
N LYS A 255 -8.17 -27.32 -19.95
CA LYS A 255 -8.22 -27.55 -18.51
C LYS A 255 -8.01 -26.25 -17.78
N ARG A 256 -8.91 -25.90 -16.87
CA ARG A 256 -8.72 -24.77 -15.95
C ARG A 256 -8.13 -25.30 -14.65
N ARG A 257 -7.08 -24.65 -14.16
CA ARG A 257 -6.45 -24.94 -12.86
C ARG A 257 -6.59 -23.71 -11.97
N GLN A 258 -6.65 -23.92 -10.66
CA GLN A 258 -6.68 -22.86 -9.66
C GLN A 258 -5.54 -23.12 -8.66
N HIS A 259 -4.76 -22.11 -8.33
CA HIS A 259 -3.66 -22.19 -7.35
C HIS A 259 -4.03 -21.39 -6.11
N LEU A 260 -4.72 -22.04 -5.16
CA LEU A 260 -5.18 -21.41 -3.92
C LEU A 260 -4.61 -22.15 -2.72
N LEU A 261 -3.98 -21.38 -1.82
CA LEU A 261 -3.59 -21.83 -0.49
C LEU A 261 -4.59 -21.21 0.50
N VAL A 262 -5.21 -22.05 1.33
CA VAL A 262 -6.18 -21.61 2.34
C VAL A 262 -5.63 -21.98 3.71
N GLY A 263 -5.37 -20.96 4.53
CA GLY A 263 -5.07 -21.12 5.95
C GLY A 263 -6.32 -20.87 6.78
N PHE A 264 -6.57 -21.72 7.76
CA PHE A 264 -7.65 -21.54 8.73
C PHE A 264 -7.05 -21.12 10.06
N ASP A 265 -7.46 -19.95 10.55
CA ASP A 265 -7.21 -19.60 11.94
C ASP A 265 -8.22 -20.36 12.82
N THR A 266 -7.72 -21.00 13.86
CA THR A 266 -8.52 -21.72 14.87
C THR A 266 -8.53 -20.96 16.20
N SER A 267 -8.04 -19.72 16.22
CA SER A 267 -8.15 -18.83 17.35
C SER A 267 -9.62 -18.51 17.66
N GLY A 268 -9.92 -18.21 18.92
CA GLY A 268 -11.30 -18.09 19.43
C GLY A 268 -12.11 -16.88 18.93
N SER A 269 -11.64 -16.17 17.91
CA SER A 269 -12.30 -14.99 17.33
C SER A 269 -13.18 -15.31 16.11
N VAL A 270 -13.26 -16.57 15.68
CA VAL A 270 -14.03 -16.99 14.49
C VAL A 270 -15.23 -17.84 14.87
N ASP A 271 -16.43 -17.39 14.50
CA ASP A 271 -17.67 -18.13 14.72
C ASP A 271 -17.84 -19.32 13.76
N ALA A 272 -18.45 -20.40 14.25
CA ALA A 272 -18.71 -21.60 13.44
C ALA A 272 -19.61 -21.32 12.22
N ALA A 273 -20.50 -20.34 12.34
CA ALA A 273 -21.38 -19.91 11.25
C ALA A 273 -20.59 -19.27 10.09
N ASP A 274 -19.60 -18.44 10.42
CA ASP A 274 -18.75 -17.77 9.44
C ASP A 274 -17.80 -18.75 8.74
N LEU A 275 -17.21 -19.69 9.51
CA LEU A 275 -16.45 -20.79 8.93
C LEU A 275 -17.31 -21.61 7.95
N ALA A 276 -18.53 -21.96 8.32
CA ALA A 276 -19.43 -22.69 7.44
C ALA A 276 -19.79 -21.89 6.17
N ALA A 277 -19.99 -20.57 6.28
CA ALA A 277 -20.22 -19.71 5.13
C ALA A 277 -18.98 -19.66 4.20
N PHE A 278 -17.79 -19.52 4.77
CA PHE A 278 -16.53 -19.52 4.04
C PHE A 278 -16.27 -20.85 3.31
N PHE A 279 -16.48 -21.99 3.97
CA PHE A 279 -16.34 -23.31 3.34
C PHE A 279 -17.32 -23.52 2.19
N ARG A 280 -18.57 -23.05 2.30
CA ARG A 280 -19.55 -23.11 1.20
C ARG A 280 -19.04 -22.34 -0.02
N GLU A 281 -18.47 -21.16 0.20
CA GLU A 281 -17.94 -20.33 -0.88
C GLU A 281 -16.69 -20.96 -1.52
N LEU A 282 -15.75 -21.48 -0.72
CA LEU A 282 -14.60 -22.24 -1.22
C LEU A 282 -15.00 -23.45 -2.04
N PHE A 283 -16.02 -24.19 -1.59
CA PHE A 283 -16.53 -25.35 -2.34
C PHE A 283 -17.15 -24.93 -3.67
N ALA A 284 -17.87 -23.81 -3.72
CA ALA A 284 -18.39 -23.25 -4.95
C ALA A 284 -17.25 -22.89 -5.92
N ILE A 285 -16.20 -22.24 -5.43
CA ILE A 285 -14.99 -21.88 -6.21
C ILE A 285 -14.29 -23.14 -6.76
N TRP A 286 -14.10 -24.17 -5.94
CA TRP A 286 -13.45 -25.42 -6.32
C TRP A 286 -14.20 -26.18 -7.44
N ARG A 287 -15.54 -26.14 -7.42
CA ARG A 287 -16.38 -26.84 -8.40
C ARG A 287 -16.34 -26.19 -9.80
N THR A 288 -16.03 -24.89 -9.88
CA THR A 288 -16.00 -24.11 -11.14
C THR A 288 -14.71 -24.18 -11.92
#